data_AF-A0A830DLK3-F1
#
_entry.id   AF-A0A830DLK3-F1
#
_cell.length_a   1.000
_cell.length_b   1.000
_cell.length_c   1.000
_cell.angle_alpha   90.00
_cell.angle_beta   90.00
_cell.angle_gamma   90.00
#
_symmetry.space_group_name_H-M   'P 1'
#
loop_
_entity.id
_entity.type
_entity.pdbx_description
1 polymer ?
#
loop_
_entity_poly.entity_id
_entity_poly.type
_entity_poly.pdbx_seq_one_letter_code
_entity_poly.pdbx_strand_id
1 'polypeptide(L)' 'HGIIHISLGFDYQGIETLQIKSEDWHSIAVILYVYGYNYLRSQCAYDVAPGGLLAKIMIYN' A
#
# COMPACT_ATOMS: atom_id res chain seq x y z
N HIS A 1 3.89 -15.66 -11.58
CA HIS A 1 3.23 -14.40 -12.00
C HIS A 1 3.79 -13.31 -11.10
N GLY A 2 4.56 -12.36 -11.63
CA GLY A 2 5.18 -11.31 -10.80
C GLY A 2 4.16 -10.22 -10.51
N ILE A 3 3.99 -9.83 -9.25
CA ILE A 3 3.12 -8.70 -8.92
C ILE A 3 3.89 -7.42 -9.27
N ILE A 4 3.27 -6.59 -10.10
CA ILE A 4 3.85 -5.30 -10.49
C ILE A 4 3.48 -4.28 -9.43
N HIS A 5 4.49 -3.65 -8.84
CA HIS A 5 4.35 -2.52 -7.95
C HIS A 5 5.28 -1.39 -8.41
N ILE A 6 4.94 -0.16 -8.03
CA ILE A 6 5.75 1.03 -8.30
C ILE A 6 6.19 1.59 -6.94
N SER A 7 7.50 1.73 -6.72
CA SER A 7 8.00 2.44 -5.53
C SER A 7 7.78 3.94 -5.72
N LEU A 8 7.10 4.58 -4.76
CA LEU A 8 6.87 6.03 -4.71
C LEU A 8 7.95 6.75 -3.89
N GLY A 9 8.92 6.00 -3.33
CA GLY A 9 9.95 6.51 -2.43
C GLY A 9 9.59 6.32 -0.95
N PHE A 10 10.40 6.93 -0.10
CA PHE A 10 10.25 6.85 1.36
C PHE A 10 9.41 8.02 1.89
N ASP A 11 8.56 7.75 2.88
CA ASP A 11 7.82 8.78 3.60
C ASP A 11 8.71 9.58 4.56
N TYR A 12 8.14 10.55 5.27
CA TYR A 12 8.86 11.38 6.24
C TYR A 12 9.40 10.61 7.46
N GLN A 13 8.96 9.37 7.68
CA GLN A 13 9.46 8.48 8.74
C GLN A 13 10.50 7.48 8.20
N GLY A 14 10.83 7.53 6.90
CA GLY A 14 11.75 6.60 6.26
C GLY A 14 11.13 5.24 5.92
N ILE A 15 9.80 5.16 5.82
CA ILE A 15 9.09 3.94 5.40
C ILE A 15 8.83 3.97 3.90
N GLU A 16 9.18 2.90 3.19
CA GLU A 16 8.95 2.79 1.75
C GLU A 16 7.45 2.74 1.43
N THR A 17 7.02 3.56 0.46
CA THR A 17 5.65 3.61 -0.03
C THR A 17 5.54 2.95 -1.40
N LEU A 18 4.67 1.95 -1.52
CA LEU A 18 4.43 1.22 -2.77
C LEU A 18 3.05 1.54 -3.34
N GLN A 19 2.99 1.93 -4.62
CA GLN A 19 1.76 1.96 -5.38
C GLN A 19 1.52 0.61 -6.04
N ILE A 20 0.32 0.09 -5.84
CA ILE A 20 -0.13 -1.19 -6.37
C ILE A 20 -1.46 -1.02 -7.08
N LYS A 21 -1.71 -1.87 -8.08
CA LYS A 21 -3.03 -1.92 -8.68
C LYS A 21 -4.04 -2.49 -7.66
N SER A 22 -5.28 -2.02 -7.75
CA SER A 22 -6.36 -2.49 -6.88
C SER A 22 -6.63 -3.99 -7.00
N GLU A 23 -6.45 -4.56 -8.20
CA GLU A 23 -6.62 -5.98 -8.48
C GLU A 23 -5.59 -6.88 -7.77
N ASP A 24 -4.38 -6.37 -7.52
CA ASP A 24 -3.29 -7.11 -6.89
C ASP A 24 -3.27 -6.99 -5.36
N TRP A 25 -4.21 -6.24 -4.80
CA TRP A 25 -4.28 -5.92 -3.37
C TRP A 25 -4.20 -7.13 -2.46
N HIS A 26 -5.02 -8.15 -2.75
CA HIS A 26 -5.12 -9.33 -1.91
C HIS A 26 -3.81 -10.12 -1.93
N SER A 27 -3.19 -10.24 -3.11
CA SER A 27 -1.92 -10.92 -3.29
C SER A 27 -0.80 -10.24 -2.50
N ILE A 28 -0.74 -8.90 -2.52
CA ILE A 28 0.24 -8.13 -1.73
C ILE A 28 0.00 -8.29 -0.23
N ALA A 29 -1.26 -8.21 0.22
CA ALA A 29 -1.59 -8.38 1.64
C ALA A 29 -1.15 -9.76 2.17
N VAL A 30 -1.33 -10.82 1.38
CA VAL A 30 -0.87 -12.17 1.73
C VAL A 30 0.65 -12.24 1.79
N ILE A 31 1.36 -11.66 0.81
CA ILE A 31 2.84 -11.65 0.81
C ILE A 31 3.40 -10.90 2.01
N LEU A 32 2.86 -9.71 2.31
CA LEU A 32 3.28 -8.91 3.48
C LEU A 32 3.07 -9.68 4.78
N TYR A 33 1.91 -10.33 4.93
CA TYR A 33 1.62 -11.17 6.09
C TYR A 33 2.61 -12.33 6.23
N VAL A 34 2.88 -13.07 5.14
CA VAL A 34 3.87 -14.16 5.14
C VAL A 34 5.28 -13.65 5.49
N TYR A 35 5.61 -12.41 5.10
CA TYR A 35 6.89 -11.78 5.41
C TYR A 35 7.00 -11.25 6.85
N GLY A 36 5.91 -11.31 7.63
CA GLY A 36 5.90 -10.93 9.04
C GLY A 36 5.23 -9.59 9.35
N TYR A 37 4.72 -8.88 8.33
CA TYR A 37 3.93 -7.65 8.50
C TYR A 37 2.50 -7.99 8.94
N ASN A 38 2.38 -8.44 10.18
CA ASN A 38 1.17 -9.08 10.71
C ASN A 38 0.23 -8.09 11.40
N TYR A 39 0.62 -6.81 11.49
CA TYR A 39 -0.16 -5.79 12.18
C TYR A 39 -0.54 -4.65 11.24
N LEU A 40 -1.82 -4.59 10.84
CA LEU A 40 -2.38 -3.46 10.12
C LEU A 40 -2.57 -2.28 11.08
N ARG A 41 -1.64 -1.33 11.04
CA ARG A 41 -1.61 -0.17 11.95
C ARG A 41 -2.68 0.86 11.61
N SER A 42 -2.90 1.12 10.32
CA SER A 42 -3.87 2.09 9.85
C SER A 42 -4.34 1.77 8.44
N GLN A 43 -5.63 1.99 8.19
CA GLN A 43 -6.24 1.94 6.88
C GLN A 43 -7.10 3.18 6.67
N CYS A 44 -6.81 3.93 5.61
CA CYS A 44 -7.54 5.15 5.29
C CYS A 44 -7.75 5.32 3.79
N ALA A 45 -8.71 6.16 3.43
CA ALA A 45 -8.89 6.67 2.09
C ALA A 45 -8.36 8.10 2.03
N TYR A 46 -7.66 8.43 0.95
CA TYR A 46 -7.08 9.74 0.70
C TYR A 46 -7.63 10.28 -0.63
N ASP A 47 -8.18 11.48 -0.59
CA ASP A 47 -8.59 12.18 -1.81
C ASP A 47 -7.36 12.81 -2.47
N VAL A 48 -6.96 12.29 -3.63
CA VAL A 48 -5.71 12.68 -4.29
C VAL A 48 -5.84 14.08 -4.89
N ALA A 49 -7.02 14.40 -5.43
CA ALA A 49 -7.32 15.70 -6.00
C ALA A 49 -8.83 15.89 -6.05
N PRO A 50 -9.34 17.13 -5.89
CA PRO A 50 -10.77 17.40 -5.99
C PRO A 50 -11.38 16.87 -7.30
N GLY A 51 -12.38 15.99 -7.20
CA GLY A 51 -13.03 15.35 -8.36
C GLY A 51 -12.21 14.24 -9.03
N GLY A 52 -11.08 13.84 -8.43
CA GLY A 52 -10.17 12.82 -8.92
C GLY A 52 -10.39 11.44 -8.31
N LEU A 53 -9.36 10.60 -8.41
CA LEU A 53 -9.36 9.26 -7.84
C LEU A 53 -9.10 9.31 -6.33
N LEU A 54 -9.78 8.43 -5.59
CA LEU A 54 -9.43 8.14 -4.20
C LEU A 54 -8.30 7.11 -4.17
N ALA A 55 -7.32 7.34 -3.30
CA ALA A 55 -6.29 6.37 -2.97
C ALA A 55 -6.67 5.63 -1.68
N LYS A 56 -6.45 4.32 -1.64
CA LYS A 56 -6.52 3.53 -0.42
C LYS A 56 -5.11 3.35 0.14
N ILE A 57 -4.89 3.77 1.38
CA ILE A 57 -3.60 3.67 2.07
C ILE A 57 -3.70 2.58 3.15
N MET A 58 -2.69 1.72 3.21
CA MET A 58 -2.48 0.75 4.29
C MET A 58 -1.09 0.88 4.86
N ILE A 59 -1.00 0.86 6.19
CA ILE A 59 0.25 0.89 6.92
C ILE A 59 0.36 -0.39 7.74
N TYR A 60 1.45 -1.14 7.56
CA TYR A 60 1.75 -2.34 8.32
C TYR A 60 2.96 -2.12 9.23
N ASN A 61 3.01 -2.86 10.35
CA ASN A 61 4.20 -3.07 11.18
C ASN A 61 4.61 -4.54 11.13
#